data_AF-A0A1W9LBB6-F1
#
_entry.id   AF-A0A1W9LBB6-F1
#
_cell.length_a   1.000
_cell.length_b   1.000
_cell.length_c   1.000
_cell.angle_alpha   90.00
_cell.angle_beta   90.00
_cell.angle_gamma   90.00
#
_symmetry.space_group_name_H-M   'P 1'
#
loop_
_entity.id
_entity.type
_entity.pdbx_description
1 polymer ?
#
loop_
_entity_poly.entity_id
_entity_poly.type
_entity_poly.pdbx_seq_one_letter_code
_entity_poly.pdbx_strand_id
1 'polypeptide(L)'
;MNELPEAHVRPRHRWSWMWLLPLFAAIGATSLLITSWNQRGILITLQFQQGHALRIDDAVRYRGIEIGKVHDVRLTDNLDAISVELRLQSSAREVARENSRFWIVRPQIDLTGASGLETVVGANYVSVLPGTGNYQTHFIGLDIPPFLETMEAGGVEITLTTPGRGNLRRGAPVTYRDVVIGTILDVDLAKDASAVEAKVYIKPNYASLVREDTRFWKTGGAKFNAGWLSGISWKVESVQNLIMGGITSALPPTPGKMVNSGQRFTLYEEPEPEWLQWTPHLAVNQLVTQANERPHSLLATLRWQPRGFWRWGEKQRQGWLLPVQSGLLGPADMLVPPTNAKAESSYLKTGELEILLGNQAKMYGNLAIFPYLHDYAPWTRQRPVLTPEDTLIVTDFNEEARFITADHYQAKEGYWLLDAILPIDSHWHGACAVAVSDGHLIGIVIVDGEQVKVVLLPEKW
;
A
#
# COMPACT_ATOMS: atom_id res chain seq x y z
N MET A 1 -113.54 30.18 8.90
CA MET A 1 -113.11 28.79 8.62
C MET A 1 -112.00 28.83 7.59
N ASN A 2 -110.78 28.53 8.01
CA ASN A 2 -109.83 27.62 7.34
C ASN A 2 -108.44 27.86 7.92
N GLU A 3 -108.08 26.98 8.86
CA GLU A 3 -106.69 26.80 9.27
C GLU A 3 -105.91 26.20 8.09
N LEU A 4 -104.80 26.84 7.71
CA LEU A 4 -103.91 26.34 6.66
C LEU A 4 -102.82 25.47 7.29
N PRO A 5 -102.48 24.32 6.68
CA PRO A 5 -101.60 23.33 7.29
C PRO A 5 -100.14 23.81 7.35
N GLU A 6 -99.48 23.53 8.46
CA GLU A 6 -98.07 23.87 8.71
C GLU A 6 -97.14 22.86 8.01
N ALA A 7 -96.23 23.36 7.18
CA ALA A 7 -95.30 22.54 6.39
C ALA A 7 -94.03 22.22 7.19
N HIS A 8 -93.83 20.95 7.56
CA HIS A 8 -92.56 20.48 8.12
C HIS A 8 -91.53 20.24 7.01
N VAL A 9 -90.66 21.22 6.78
CA VAL A 9 -89.52 21.10 5.88
C VAL A 9 -88.46 20.21 6.54
N ARG A 10 -88.27 18.98 6.04
CA ARG A 10 -87.06 18.19 6.34
C ARG A 10 -85.96 18.59 5.36
N PRO A 11 -84.84 19.20 5.81
CA PRO A 11 -83.72 19.46 4.93
C PRO A 11 -83.07 18.12 4.55
N ARG A 12 -83.32 17.66 3.33
CA ARG A 12 -82.61 16.51 2.77
C ARG A 12 -81.25 17.02 2.28
N HIS A 13 -80.22 16.86 3.13
CA HIS A 13 -78.85 17.21 2.79
C HIS A 13 -78.33 16.32 1.65
N ARG A 14 -78.43 16.82 0.42
CA ARG A 14 -77.88 16.18 -0.78
C ARG A 14 -76.47 16.69 -1.00
N TRP A 15 -75.53 16.36 -0.11
CA TRP A 15 -74.14 16.37 -0.55
C TRP A 15 -74.00 15.21 -1.52
N SER A 16 -74.16 15.53 -2.81
CA SER A 16 -74.07 14.53 -3.84
C SER A 16 -72.64 13.99 -3.84
N TRP A 17 -72.47 12.69 -3.61
CA TRP A 17 -71.20 11.97 -3.74
C TRP A 17 -70.47 12.30 -5.06
N MET A 18 -71.21 12.79 -6.06
CA MET A 18 -70.70 13.31 -7.34
C MET A 18 -69.61 14.40 -7.18
N TRP A 19 -69.53 15.12 -6.06
CA TRP A 19 -68.47 16.10 -5.78
C TRP A 19 -67.16 15.49 -5.27
N LEU A 20 -67.14 14.21 -4.88
CA LEU A 20 -65.90 13.52 -4.51
C LEU A 20 -65.01 13.28 -5.72
N LEU A 21 -65.60 12.97 -6.89
CA LEU A 21 -64.85 12.73 -8.12
C LEU A 21 -63.98 13.92 -8.55
N PRO A 22 -64.50 15.17 -8.67
CA PRO A 22 -63.67 16.32 -9.00
C PRO A 22 -62.65 16.66 -7.90
N LEU A 23 -62.96 16.40 -6.62
CA LEU A 23 -62.01 16.61 -5.52
C LEU A 23 -60.82 15.64 -5.63
N PHE A 24 -61.06 14.35 -5.89
CA PHE A 24 -59.99 13.37 -6.12
C PHE A 24 -59.17 13.69 -7.37
N ALA A 25 -59.81 14.12 -8.46
CA ALA A 25 -59.12 14.56 -9.66
C ALA A 25 -58.24 15.79 -9.39
N ALA A 26 -58.72 16.77 -8.62
CA ALA A 26 -57.95 17.94 -8.23
C ALA A 26 -56.74 17.56 -7.37
N ILE A 27 -56.91 16.68 -6.38
CA ILE A 27 -55.79 16.18 -5.55
C ILE A 27 -54.75 15.46 -6.42
N GLY A 28 -55.19 14.63 -7.38
CA GLY A 28 -54.29 13.97 -8.33
C GLY A 28 -53.51 14.95 -9.21
N ALA A 29 -54.19 15.97 -9.76
CA ALA A 29 -53.54 17.01 -10.55
C ALA A 29 -52.56 17.85 -9.72
N THR A 30 -52.93 18.22 -8.49
CA THR A 30 -52.04 18.91 -7.56
C THR A 30 -50.83 18.05 -7.18
N SER A 31 -51.03 16.75 -6.98
CA SER A 31 -49.94 15.80 -6.71
C SER A 31 -48.96 15.73 -7.88
N LEU A 32 -49.46 15.59 -9.12
CA LEU A 32 -48.62 15.58 -10.32
C LEU A 32 -47.86 16.91 -10.54
N LEU A 33 -48.51 18.03 -10.25
CA LEU A 33 -47.89 19.36 -10.30
C LEU A 33 -46.77 19.50 -9.27
N ILE A 34 -46.97 19.03 -8.03
CA ILE A 34 -45.94 19.05 -6.97
C ILE A 34 -44.77 18.14 -7.37
N THR A 35 -45.04 16.92 -7.86
CA THR A 35 -43.96 16.01 -8.28
C THR A 35 -43.16 16.56 -9.45
N SER A 36 -43.82 17.20 -10.43
CA SER A 36 -43.14 17.85 -11.55
C SER A 36 -42.31 19.05 -11.10
N TRP A 37 -42.79 19.82 -10.11
CA TRP A 37 -42.05 20.96 -9.57
C TRP A 37 -40.80 20.52 -8.80
N ASN A 38 -40.91 19.46 -8.01
CA ASN A 38 -39.81 18.89 -7.21
C ASN A 38 -38.77 18.13 -8.06
N GLN A 39 -39.11 17.76 -9.30
CA GLN A 39 -38.17 17.18 -10.27
C GLN A 39 -37.33 18.23 -11.01
N ARG A 40 -37.57 19.53 -10.79
CA ARG A 40 -36.73 20.56 -11.39
C ARG A 40 -35.32 20.50 -10.80
N GLY A 41 -34.36 20.25 -11.68
CA GLY A 41 -32.94 20.28 -11.34
C GLY A 41 -32.48 21.65 -10.82
N ILE A 42 -31.30 21.67 -10.21
CA ILE A 42 -30.69 22.87 -9.63
C ILE A 42 -29.73 23.47 -10.63
N LEU A 43 -29.79 24.79 -10.79
CA LEU A 43 -28.84 25.53 -11.62
C LEU A 43 -27.64 25.98 -10.78
N ILE A 44 -26.44 25.67 -11.27
CA ILE A 44 -25.17 26.17 -10.73
C ILE A 44 -24.35 26.82 -11.85
N THR A 45 -23.54 27.81 -11.51
CA THR A 45 -22.71 28.56 -12.45
C THR A 45 -21.24 28.25 -12.17
N LEU A 46 -20.50 27.82 -13.19
CA LEU A 46 -19.06 27.56 -13.15
C LEU A 46 -18.32 28.60 -13.98
N GLN A 47 -17.24 29.17 -13.44
CA GLN A 47 -16.35 30.05 -14.19
C GLN A 47 -15.05 29.31 -14.56
N PHE A 48 -14.72 29.24 -15.84
CA PHE A 48 -13.47 28.66 -16.37
C PHE A 48 -12.63 29.75 -17.05
N GLN A 49 -11.30 29.62 -17.01
CA GLN A 49 -10.41 30.53 -17.75
C GLN A 49 -10.42 30.23 -19.25
N GLN A 50 -10.65 28.98 -19.65
CA GLN A 50 -10.70 28.57 -21.06
C GLN A 50 -11.90 27.71 -21.42
N GLY A 51 -12.40 27.93 -22.63
CA GLY A 51 -13.55 27.22 -23.19
C GLY A 51 -13.07 26.00 -23.92
N HIS A 52 -12.95 24.88 -23.22
CA HIS A 52 -12.43 23.63 -23.79
C HIS A 52 -13.44 22.89 -24.69
N ALA A 53 -14.13 23.63 -25.58
CA ALA A 53 -15.15 23.12 -26.50
C ALA A 53 -16.32 22.38 -25.81
N LEU A 54 -16.71 22.85 -24.61
CA LEU A 54 -17.96 22.46 -23.97
C LEU A 54 -19.16 22.92 -24.80
N ARG A 55 -20.18 22.09 -24.90
CA ARG A 55 -21.44 22.37 -25.59
C ARG A 55 -22.61 22.25 -24.63
N ILE A 56 -23.72 22.89 -25.03
CA ILE A 56 -25.02 22.65 -24.40
C ILE A 56 -25.33 21.14 -24.49
N ASP A 57 -25.92 20.60 -23.44
CA ASP A 57 -26.22 19.17 -23.23
C ASP A 57 -25.03 18.24 -22.93
N ASP A 58 -23.79 18.74 -22.84
CA ASP A 58 -22.67 17.94 -22.34
C ASP A 58 -22.96 17.44 -20.91
N ALA A 59 -22.56 16.20 -20.61
CA ALA A 59 -22.90 15.55 -19.35
C ALA A 59 -22.11 16.13 -18.17
N VAL A 60 -22.73 16.16 -16.99
CA VAL A 60 -22.05 16.37 -15.71
C VAL A 60 -21.99 15.03 -15.00
N ARG A 61 -20.79 14.55 -14.65
CA ARG A 61 -20.58 13.20 -14.10
C ARG A 61 -19.91 13.21 -12.74
N TYR A 62 -20.35 12.32 -11.86
CA TYR A 62 -19.66 11.96 -10.63
C TYR A 62 -19.36 10.46 -10.65
N ARG A 63 -18.09 10.07 -10.50
CA ARG A 63 -17.66 8.65 -10.56
C ARG A 63 -18.21 7.90 -11.78
N GLY A 64 -18.28 8.57 -12.93
CA GLY A 64 -18.80 8.01 -14.18
C GLY A 64 -20.32 8.04 -14.35
N ILE A 65 -21.08 8.39 -13.31
CA ILE A 65 -22.55 8.46 -13.34
C ILE A 65 -22.99 9.87 -13.74
N GLU A 66 -23.91 9.99 -14.69
CA GLU A 66 -24.52 11.27 -15.09
C GLU A 66 -25.43 11.80 -13.98
N ILE A 67 -25.13 13.00 -13.49
CA ILE A 67 -25.83 13.68 -12.40
C ILE A 67 -26.43 15.03 -12.84
N GLY A 68 -26.21 15.43 -14.08
CA GLY A 68 -26.65 16.71 -14.63
C GLY A 68 -26.16 16.93 -16.05
N LYS A 69 -26.46 18.11 -16.60
CA LYS A 69 -26.07 18.53 -17.95
C LYS A 69 -25.68 20.00 -18.00
N VAL A 70 -24.86 20.37 -18.98
CA VAL A 70 -24.58 21.75 -19.33
C VAL A 70 -25.84 22.39 -19.90
N HIS A 71 -26.33 23.44 -19.23
CA HIS A 71 -27.49 24.19 -19.65
C HIS A 71 -27.14 25.31 -20.62
N ASP A 72 -26.04 26.03 -20.35
CA ASP A 72 -25.61 27.17 -21.16
C ASP A 72 -24.11 27.43 -21.04
N VAL A 73 -23.51 28.04 -22.07
CA VAL A 73 -22.09 28.41 -22.13
C VAL A 73 -21.98 29.81 -22.72
N ARG A 74 -21.49 30.77 -21.94
CA ARG A 74 -21.33 32.18 -22.35
C ARG A 74 -19.96 32.71 -21.95
N LEU A 75 -19.46 33.72 -22.65
CA LEU A 75 -18.32 34.51 -22.15
C LEU A 75 -18.81 35.45 -21.04
N THR A 76 -17.94 35.76 -20.08
CA THR A 76 -18.18 36.82 -19.10
C THR A 76 -18.26 38.18 -19.80
N ASP A 77 -18.91 39.15 -19.16
CA ASP A 77 -19.07 40.51 -19.71
C ASP A 77 -17.73 41.19 -20.05
N ASN A 78 -16.66 40.84 -19.32
CA ASN A 78 -15.31 41.34 -19.53
C ASN A 78 -14.49 40.54 -20.56
N LEU A 79 -15.07 39.48 -21.14
CA LEU A 79 -14.43 38.58 -22.12
C LEU A 79 -13.15 37.87 -21.63
N ASP A 80 -12.92 37.84 -20.32
CA ASP A 80 -11.73 37.28 -19.66
C ASP A 80 -11.91 35.82 -19.21
N ALA A 81 -13.15 35.35 -19.15
CA ALA A 81 -13.49 34.00 -18.70
C ALA A 81 -14.77 33.48 -19.36
N ILE A 82 -15.08 32.22 -19.12
CA ILE A 82 -16.30 31.57 -19.62
C ILE A 82 -17.16 31.15 -18.44
N SER A 83 -18.42 31.56 -18.48
CA SER A 83 -19.46 31.19 -17.54
C SER A 83 -20.28 30.04 -18.12
N VAL A 84 -20.25 28.90 -17.43
CA VAL A 84 -20.95 27.68 -17.78
C VAL A 84 -22.06 27.44 -16.76
N GLU A 85 -23.31 27.45 -17.20
CA GLU A 85 -24.43 27.08 -16.36
C GLU A 85 -24.69 25.58 -16.47
N LEU A 86 -24.73 24.89 -15.33
CA LEU A 86 -25.05 23.47 -15.24
C LEU A 86 -26.41 23.28 -14.57
N ARG A 87 -27.19 22.33 -15.09
CA ARG A 87 -28.41 21.83 -14.45
C ARG A 87 -28.15 20.46 -13.83
N LEU A 88 -28.02 20.42 -12.51
CA LEU A 88 -27.91 19.19 -11.72
C LEU A 88 -29.28 18.58 -11.47
N GLN A 89 -29.38 17.26 -11.43
CA GLN A 89 -30.61 16.56 -11.03
C GLN A 89 -30.91 16.80 -9.54
N SER A 90 -32.17 16.67 -9.13
CA SER A 90 -32.58 16.87 -7.73
C SER A 90 -31.88 15.89 -6.76
N SER A 91 -31.58 14.68 -7.22
CA SER A 91 -30.80 13.66 -6.50
C SER A 91 -29.35 14.07 -6.23
N ALA A 92 -28.80 15.00 -7.01
CA ALA A 92 -27.40 15.44 -6.95
C ALA A 92 -27.23 16.80 -6.24
N ARG A 93 -28.25 17.29 -5.53
CA ARG A 93 -28.20 18.57 -4.79
C ARG A 93 -27.03 18.65 -3.81
N GLU A 94 -26.66 17.52 -3.21
CA GLU A 94 -25.55 17.39 -2.25
C GLU A 94 -24.17 17.68 -2.85
N VAL A 95 -24.06 17.71 -4.18
CA VAL A 95 -22.84 18.07 -4.89
C VAL A 95 -22.62 19.59 -4.93
N ALA A 96 -23.68 20.39 -4.78
CA ALA A 96 -23.62 21.85 -4.81
C ALA A 96 -23.25 22.42 -3.42
N ARG A 97 -22.07 22.03 -2.92
CA ARG A 97 -21.54 22.46 -1.61
C ARG A 97 -20.22 23.20 -1.76
N GLU A 98 -19.91 24.02 -0.78
CA GLU A 98 -18.59 24.60 -0.59
C GLU A 98 -17.48 23.54 -0.73
N ASN A 99 -16.33 23.93 -1.26
CA ASN A 99 -15.21 23.04 -1.58
C ASN A 99 -15.47 21.97 -2.65
N SER A 100 -16.62 21.99 -3.34
CA SER A 100 -16.86 21.10 -4.49
C SER A 100 -16.01 21.55 -5.66
N ARG A 101 -15.30 20.59 -6.28
CA ARG A 101 -14.34 20.85 -7.35
C ARG A 101 -14.90 20.31 -8.66
N PHE A 102 -14.97 21.18 -9.66
CA PHE A 102 -15.46 20.85 -11.01
C PHE A 102 -14.32 21.00 -12.01
N TRP A 103 -14.22 20.11 -12.99
CA TRP A 103 -13.22 20.20 -14.06
C TRP A 103 -13.76 19.59 -15.35
N ILE A 104 -13.14 19.94 -16.47
CA ILE A 104 -13.54 19.48 -17.80
C ILE A 104 -12.69 18.26 -18.17
N VAL A 105 -13.32 17.14 -18.51
CA VAL A 105 -12.64 15.95 -19.02
C VAL A 105 -12.75 15.91 -20.54
N ARG A 106 -11.59 15.72 -21.18
CA ARG A 106 -11.44 15.65 -22.64
C ARG A 106 -11.19 14.21 -23.07
N PRO A 107 -11.77 13.74 -24.18
CA PRO A 107 -11.40 12.45 -24.75
C PRO A 107 -9.92 12.47 -25.16
N GLN A 108 -9.13 11.50 -24.69
CA GLN A 108 -7.74 11.34 -25.12
C GLN A 108 -7.71 10.56 -26.43
N ILE A 109 -6.87 11.00 -27.37
CA ILE A 109 -6.61 10.28 -28.62
C ILE A 109 -5.66 9.12 -28.27
N ASP A 110 -6.17 7.90 -28.26
CA ASP A 110 -5.32 6.72 -28.18
C ASP A 110 -4.90 6.33 -29.61
N LEU A 111 -3.62 6.49 -29.94
CA LEU A 111 -3.08 6.19 -31.27
C LEU A 111 -2.70 4.69 -31.42
N THR A 112 -3.17 3.83 -30.51
CA THR A 112 -2.85 2.40 -30.50
C THR A 112 -3.93 1.56 -31.21
N GLY A 113 -3.98 1.62 -32.54
CA GLY A 113 -4.87 0.72 -33.28
C GLY A 113 -4.75 0.84 -34.78
N ALA A 114 -4.03 -0.10 -35.39
CA ALA A 114 -3.86 -0.22 -36.82
C ALA A 114 -5.20 -0.29 -37.57
N SER A 115 -5.26 0.42 -38.71
CA SER A 115 -6.24 0.28 -39.79
C SER A 115 -7.70 0.59 -39.43
N GLY A 116 -8.04 1.87 -39.40
CA GLY A 116 -9.42 2.33 -39.36
C GLY A 116 -9.53 3.74 -38.82
N LEU A 117 -9.26 4.73 -39.67
CA LEU A 117 -9.53 6.14 -39.38
C LEU A 117 -11.04 6.34 -39.19
N GLU A 118 -11.50 6.21 -37.95
CA GLU A 118 -12.76 6.79 -37.51
C GLU A 118 -12.46 7.76 -36.37
N THR A 119 -12.74 9.02 -36.66
CA THR A 119 -12.66 10.20 -35.79
C THR A 119 -13.05 9.90 -34.35
N VAL A 120 -12.25 10.37 -33.40
CA VAL A 120 -12.63 10.45 -31.98
C VAL A 120 -14.02 11.07 -31.84
N VAL A 121 -15.01 10.27 -31.44
CA VAL A 121 -16.36 10.74 -31.08
C VAL A 121 -16.58 10.55 -29.57
N GLY A 122 -15.82 11.29 -28.77
CA GLY A 122 -16.14 11.49 -27.36
C GLY A 122 -16.67 12.91 -27.16
N ALA A 123 -17.83 13.07 -26.51
CA ALA A 123 -18.27 14.38 -26.05
C ALA A 123 -17.45 14.79 -24.82
N ASN A 124 -17.11 16.07 -24.73
CA ASN A 124 -16.56 16.63 -23.49
C ASN A 124 -17.60 16.49 -22.37
N TYR A 125 -17.14 16.34 -21.14
CA TYR A 125 -18.05 16.29 -20.00
C TYR A 125 -17.41 16.99 -18.80
N VAL A 126 -18.26 17.54 -17.94
CA VAL A 126 -17.82 18.12 -16.67
C VAL A 126 -17.81 17.01 -15.63
N SER A 127 -16.70 16.83 -14.94
CA SER A 127 -16.62 15.94 -13.79
C SER A 127 -16.60 16.74 -12.50
N VAL A 128 -17.12 16.13 -11.43
CA VAL A 128 -17.19 16.77 -10.12
C VAL A 128 -16.59 15.89 -9.03
N LEU A 129 -16.05 16.54 -8.01
CA LEU A 129 -15.77 15.95 -6.71
C LEU A 129 -16.55 16.76 -5.66
N PRO A 130 -17.51 16.13 -4.96
CA PRO A 130 -18.28 16.79 -3.90
C PRO A 130 -17.37 17.26 -2.77
N GLY A 131 -17.59 18.49 -2.34
CA GLY A 131 -16.93 19.09 -1.18
C GLY A 131 -17.76 18.97 0.10
N THR A 132 -17.26 19.62 1.14
CA THR A 132 -17.96 19.74 2.43
C THR A 132 -18.15 21.22 2.76
N GLY A 133 -19.27 21.53 3.42
CA GLY A 133 -19.60 22.88 3.84
C GLY A 133 -20.99 23.32 3.39
N ASN A 134 -21.18 24.64 3.32
CA ASN A 134 -22.48 25.26 3.06
C ASN A 134 -22.91 25.07 1.60
N TYR A 135 -24.22 25.21 1.35
CA TYR A 135 -24.74 25.15 -0.02
C TYR A 135 -24.24 26.33 -0.85
N GLN A 136 -23.77 26.06 -2.06
CA GLN A 136 -23.19 27.06 -2.97
C GLN A 136 -23.62 26.79 -4.41
N THR A 137 -23.86 27.86 -5.17
CA THR A 137 -24.29 27.77 -6.58
C THR A 137 -23.30 28.36 -7.57
N HIS A 138 -22.27 29.04 -7.11
CA HIS A 138 -21.23 29.65 -7.95
C HIS A 138 -19.89 29.00 -7.64
N PHE A 139 -19.19 28.48 -8.64
CA PHE A 139 -17.90 27.83 -8.44
C PHE A 139 -16.88 28.27 -9.49
N ILE A 140 -15.60 28.11 -9.13
CA ILE A 140 -14.49 28.25 -10.06
C ILE A 140 -14.13 26.85 -10.55
N GLY A 141 -14.19 26.67 -11.87
CA GLY A 141 -13.79 25.44 -12.53
C GLY A 141 -12.28 25.28 -12.57
N LEU A 142 -11.80 24.06 -12.36
CA LEU A 142 -10.39 23.70 -12.47
C LEU A 142 -10.05 23.31 -13.91
N ASP A 143 -8.96 23.86 -14.43
CA ASP A 143 -8.47 23.52 -15.78
C ASP A 143 -7.82 22.13 -15.83
N ILE A 144 -7.31 21.66 -14.69
CA ILE A 144 -6.64 20.36 -14.53
C ILE A 144 -7.47 19.50 -13.59
N PRO A 145 -7.76 18.21 -13.95
CA PRO A 145 -8.45 17.31 -13.04
C PRO A 145 -7.72 17.23 -11.69
N PRO A 146 -8.45 17.32 -10.56
CA PRO A 146 -7.86 17.05 -9.26
C PRO A 146 -7.42 15.59 -9.27
N PHE A 147 -6.18 15.35 -8.86
CA PHE A 147 -5.66 14.00 -8.77
C PHE A 147 -6.35 13.29 -7.60
N LEU A 148 -7.05 12.20 -7.91
CA LEU A 148 -7.83 11.40 -6.96
C LEU A 148 -7.24 10.01 -6.86
N GLU A 149 -6.03 9.88 -6.33
CA GLU A 149 -5.70 8.62 -5.68
C GLU A 149 -6.23 8.71 -4.25
N THR A 150 -7.14 7.80 -3.90
CA THR A 150 -7.58 7.67 -2.52
C THR A 150 -6.34 7.22 -1.76
N MET A 151 -5.68 8.14 -1.07
CA MET A 151 -4.52 7.80 -0.24
C MET A 151 -5.03 6.84 0.82
N GLU A 152 -4.70 5.56 0.65
CA GLU A 152 -4.99 4.53 1.62
C GLU A 152 -4.22 4.85 2.92
N ALA A 153 -4.88 4.60 4.05
CA ALA A 153 -4.23 4.73 5.35
C ALA A 153 -3.02 3.77 5.41
N GLY A 154 -1.87 4.28 5.85
CA GLY A 154 -0.62 3.52 5.92
C GLY A 154 0.30 3.64 4.70
N GLY A 155 -0.06 4.44 3.69
CA GLY A 155 0.86 4.82 2.63
C GLY A 155 1.88 5.85 3.08
N VAL A 156 2.98 5.98 2.34
CA VAL A 156 4.10 6.89 2.69
C VAL A 156 4.16 8.01 1.65
N GLU A 157 4.15 9.26 2.11
CA GLU A 157 4.44 10.42 1.26
C GLU A 157 5.92 10.77 1.37
N ILE A 158 6.60 10.99 0.25
CA ILE A 158 8.00 11.43 0.19
C ILE A 158 8.14 12.63 -0.73
N THR A 159 9.20 13.42 -0.52
CA THR A 159 9.55 14.54 -1.39
C THR A 159 10.84 14.23 -2.12
N LEU A 160 10.82 14.35 -3.44
CA LEU A 160 11.95 14.10 -4.31
C LEU A 160 12.45 15.42 -4.90
N THR A 161 13.74 15.72 -4.71
CA THR A 161 14.35 16.97 -5.17
C THR A 161 15.24 16.72 -6.38
N THR A 162 15.10 17.53 -7.43
CA THR A 162 15.89 17.42 -8.68
C THR A 162 16.21 18.82 -9.23
N PRO A 163 17.34 19.04 -9.90
CA PRO A 163 17.69 20.34 -10.46
C PRO A 163 16.74 20.82 -11.56
N GLY A 164 16.02 19.91 -12.23
CA GLY A 164 15.13 20.27 -13.34
C GLY A 164 13.91 19.35 -13.44
N ARG A 165 12.79 19.90 -13.92
CA ARG A 165 11.51 19.18 -14.00
C ARG A 165 11.56 17.96 -14.94
N GLY A 166 12.29 18.04 -16.06
CA GLY A 166 12.34 16.96 -17.06
C GLY A 166 10.94 16.49 -17.50
N ASN A 167 10.73 15.17 -17.51
CA ASN A 167 9.46 14.53 -17.85
C ASN A 167 8.50 14.33 -16.66
N LEU A 168 8.79 14.94 -15.49
CA LEU A 168 7.94 14.79 -14.30
C LEU A 168 6.59 15.49 -14.47
N ARG A 169 5.53 14.73 -14.22
CA ARG A 169 4.15 15.18 -14.33
C ARG A 169 3.34 14.60 -13.17
N ARG A 170 2.42 15.41 -12.65
CA ARG A 170 1.42 14.94 -11.69
C ARG A 170 0.66 13.74 -12.28
N GLY A 171 0.49 12.69 -11.49
CA GLY A 171 -0.14 11.42 -11.86
C GLY A 171 0.77 10.41 -12.56
N ALA A 172 2.02 10.77 -12.89
CA ALA A 172 2.97 9.81 -13.44
C ALA A 172 3.30 8.70 -12.43
N PRO A 173 3.57 7.47 -12.89
CA PRO A 173 3.80 6.34 -12.00
C PRO A 173 5.16 6.44 -11.31
N VAL A 174 5.21 5.92 -10.08
CA VAL A 174 6.46 5.55 -9.41
C VAL A 174 6.58 4.04 -9.41
N THR A 175 7.71 3.55 -9.91
CA THR A 175 7.93 2.14 -10.20
C THR A 175 9.10 1.56 -9.41
N TYR A 176 8.99 0.28 -9.09
CA TYR A 176 10.07 -0.56 -8.59
C TYR A 176 10.09 -1.83 -9.44
N ARG A 177 11.18 -2.11 -10.14
CA ARG A 177 11.28 -3.24 -11.10
C ARG A 177 10.09 -3.28 -12.08
N ASP A 178 9.77 -2.12 -12.67
CA ASP A 178 8.63 -1.92 -13.59
C ASP A 178 7.22 -2.14 -12.99
N VAL A 179 7.11 -2.48 -11.70
CA VAL A 179 5.83 -2.56 -10.98
C VAL A 179 5.48 -1.19 -10.42
N VAL A 180 4.25 -0.73 -10.67
CA VAL A 180 3.75 0.55 -10.14
C VAL A 180 3.48 0.43 -8.64
N ILE A 181 4.32 1.10 -7.85
CA ILE A 181 4.25 1.12 -6.38
C ILE A 181 3.61 2.40 -5.82
N GLY A 182 3.48 3.43 -6.65
CA GLY A 182 2.98 4.73 -6.23
C GLY A 182 2.79 5.70 -7.39
N THR A 183 2.63 6.98 -7.06
CA THR A 183 2.35 8.04 -8.03
C THR A 183 2.95 9.38 -7.61
N ILE A 184 3.17 10.27 -8.57
CA ILE A 184 3.52 11.66 -8.33
C ILE A 184 2.26 12.47 -7.98
N LEU A 185 2.15 12.95 -6.75
CA LEU A 185 1.07 13.82 -6.28
C LEU A 185 1.20 15.25 -6.80
N ASP A 186 2.42 15.78 -6.84
CA ASP A 186 2.66 17.16 -7.25
C ASP A 186 4.08 17.40 -7.76
N VAL A 187 4.28 18.44 -8.56
CA VAL A 187 5.59 18.89 -9.05
C VAL A 187 5.62 20.41 -9.06
N ASP A 188 6.42 21.00 -8.19
CA ASP A 188 6.55 22.45 -8.01
C ASP A 188 8.01 22.87 -7.78
N LEU A 189 8.28 24.17 -7.71
CA LEU A 189 9.57 24.69 -7.27
C LEU A 189 9.73 24.58 -5.76
N ALA A 190 10.96 24.31 -5.31
CA ALA A 190 11.33 24.49 -3.91
C ALA A 190 11.04 25.94 -3.47
N LYS A 191 10.79 26.14 -2.18
CA LYS A 191 10.42 27.46 -1.63
C LYS A 191 11.46 28.56 -1.90
N ASP A 192 12.71 28.18 -2.05
CA ASP A 192 13.86 29.06 -2.36
C ASP A 192 14.18 29.09 -3.86
N ALA A 193 13.36 28.46 -4.70
CA ALA A 193 13.54 28.28 -6.14
C ALA A 193 14.86 27.60 -6.55
N SER A 194 15.55 26.92 -5.62
CA SER A 194 16.85 26.27 -5.88
C SER A 194 16.73 24.97 -6.68
N ALA A 195 15.58 24.32 -6.63
CA ALA A 195 15.33 23.02 -7.23
C ALA A 195 13.84 22.82 -7.54
N VAL A 196 13.54 21.74 -8.25
CA VAL A 196 12.18 21.22 -8.42
C VAL A 196 11.92 20.16 -7.34
N GLU A 197 10.79 20.27 -6.65
CA GLU A 197 10.29 19.30 -5.68
C GLU A 197 9.11 18.52 -6.29
N ALA A 198 9.22 17.20 -6.32
CA ALA A 198 8.13 16.30 -6.67
C ALA A 198 7.62 15.60 -5.40
N LYS A 199 6.35 15.79 -5.07
CA LYS A 199 5.69 15.06 -3.99
C LYS A 199 5.20 13.72 -4.53
N VAL A 200 5.53 12.65 -3.84
CA VAL A 200 5.25 11.28 -4.27
C VAL A 200 4.51 10.54 -3.16
N TYR A 201 3.51 9.78 -3.54
CA TYR A 201 2.81 8.85 -2.66
C TYR A 201 3.16 7.41 -3.04
N ILE A 202 3.49 6.62 -2.04
CA ILE A 202 3.76 5.19 -2.17
C ILE A 202 2.67 4.42 -1.42
N LYS A 203 2.10 3.41 -2.07
CA LYS A 203 0.96 2.66 -1.53
C LYS A 203 1.37 1.86 -0.29
N PRO A 204 0.45 1.59 0.66
CA PRO A 204 0.78 0.92 1.93
C PRO A 204 1.49 -0.42 1.75
N ASN A 205 1.07 -1.21 0.77
CA ASN A 205 1.64 -2.53 0.48
C ASN A 205 3.12 -2.48 0.05
N TYR A 206 3.59 -1.32 -0.42
CA TYR A 206 4.94 -1.08 -0.90
C TYR A 206 5.73 -0.12 -0.01
N ALA A 207 5.18 0.32 1.12
CA ALA A 207 5.84 1.24 2.03
C ALA A 207 7.20 0.72 2.51
N SER A 208 7.34 -0.60 2.68
CA SER A 208 8.61 -1.26 3.07
C SER A 208 9.71 -1.19 2.03
N LEU A 209 9.42 -0.79 0.79
CA LEU A 209 10.42 -0.59 -0.25
C LEU A 209 11.12 0.77 -0.15
N VAL A 210 10.60 1.69 0.66
CA VAL A 210 11.13 3.04 0.79
C VAL A 210 11.90 3.17 2.10
N ARG A 211 13.22 3.20 1.95
CA ARG A 211 14.23 3.23 3.01
C ARG A 211 15.12 4.45 2.86
N GLU A 212 15.88 4.77 3.90
CA GLU A 212 16.83 5.89 3.90
C GLU A 212 17.84 5.83 2.72
N ASP A 213 18.16 4.62 2.27
CA ASP A 213 19.10 4.31 1.20
C ASP A 213 18.44 3.96 -0.15
N THR A 214 17.12 4.11 -0.27
CA THR A 214 16.45 3.99 -1.57
C THR A 214 16.97 5.05 -2.54
N ARG A 215 17.16 4.65 -3.80
CA ARG A 215 17.60 5.52 -4.88
C ARG A 215 16.48 5.70 -5.88
N PHE A 216 16.25 6.94 -6.31
CA PHE A 216 15.19 7.31 -7.25
C PHE A 216 15.79 7.99 -8.47
N TRP A 217 15.39 7.61 -9.67
CA TRP A 217 15.77 8.29 -10.91
C TRP A 217 14.58 8.47 -11.85
N LYS A 218 14.72 9.37 -12.82
CA LYS A 218 13.68 9.60 -13.82
C LYS A 218 13.60 8.44 -14.81
N THR A 219 12.38 7.94 -15.03
CA THR A 219 12.14 6.89 -16.04
C THR A 219 12.52 7.42 -17.42
N GLY A 220 13.33 6.66 -18.15
CA GLY A 220 13.86 7.03 -19.46
C GLY A 220 15.23 7.74 -19.46
N GLY A 221 15.87 7.94 -18.29
CA GLY A 221 17.23 8.48 -18.20
C GLY A 221 18.33 7.52 -18.67
N ALA A 222 18.10 6.21 -18.65
CA ALA A 222 19.09 5.25 -19.13
C ALA A 222 19.14 5.25 -20.66
N LYS A 223 20.20 5.82 -21.24
CA LYS A 223 20.62 5.47 -22.61
C LYS A 223 21.09 4.02 -22.58
N PHE A 224 20.20 3.09 -22.92
CA PHE A 224 20.58 1.70 -23.15
C PHE A 224 21.55 1.65 -24.34
N ASN A 225 22.86 1.64 -24.07
CA ASN A 225 23.86 1.28 -25.07
C ASN A 225 23.63 -0.19 -25.43
N ALA A 226 22.92 -0.40 -26.54
CA ALA A 226 22.59 -1.69 -27.13
C ALA A 226 23.84 -2.38 -27.75
N GLY A 227 24.92 -2.50 -26.99
CA GLY A 227 26.19 -3.08 -27.43
C GLY A 227 26.41 -4.55 -27.05
N TRP A 228 25.61 -5.12 -26.16
CA TRP A 228 25.85 -6.48 -25.60
C TRP A 228 24.64 -7.43 -25.61
N LEU A 229 23.49 -7.01 -26.14
CA LEU A 229 22.27 -7.83 -26.22
C LEU A 229 21.92 -8.21 -27.67
N SER A 230 22.86 -8.87 -28.34
CA SER A 230 22.57 -9.61 -29.58
C SER A 230 21.83 -10.90 -29.20
N GLY A 231 20.49 -10.88 -29.13
CA GLY A 231 19.72 -12.13 -29.15
C GLY A 231 18.39 -12.21 -28.41
N ILE A 232 17.91 -11.16 -27.73
CA ILE A 232 16.62 -11.22 -27.01
C ILE A 232 15.54 -10.49 -27.81
N SER A 233 14.53 -11.22 -28.25
CA SER A 233 13.32 -10.70 -28.88
C SER A 233 12.53 -9.88 -27.85
N TRP A 234 12.57 -8.57 -27.96
CA TRP A 234 11.86 -7.66 -27.06
C TRP A 234 10.36 -7.72 -27.31
N LYS A 235 9.59 -8.16 -26.31
CA LYS A 235 8.14 -7.90 -26.24
C LYS A 235 7.94 -6.40 -26.06
N VAL A 236 7.13 -5.81 -26.94
CA VAL A 236 6.90 -4.37 -27.15
C VAL A 236 6.13 -3.70 -25.99
N GLU A 237 5.77 -4.44 -24.93
CA GLU A 237 4.94 -3.95 -23.81
C GLU A 237 5.63 -2.89 -22.93
N SER A 238 6.97 -2.88 -22.82
CA SER A 238 7.73 -1.93 -21.97
C SER A 238 7.79 -0.50 -22.52
N VAL A 239 7.46 -0.29 -23.81
CA VAL A 239 7.57 1.02 -24.47
C VAL A 239 6.52 2.03 -23.95
N GLN A 240 5.39 1.57 -23.42
CA GLN A 240 4.32 2.45 -22.95
C GLN A 240 4.74 3.29 -21.72
N ASN A 241 5.50 2.71 -20.78
CA ASN A 241 6.00 3.42 -19.58
C ASN A 241 7.10 4.44 -19.91
N LEU A 242 7.86 4.22 -20.99
CA LEU A 242 8.88 5.18 -21.45
C LEU A 242 8.26 6.47 -22.03
N ILE A 243 7.05 6.39 -22.58
CA ILE A 243 6.39 7.52 -23.25
C ILE A 243 5.68 8.45 -22.25
N MET A 244 5.14 7.93 -21.15
CA MET A 244 4.36 8.71 -20.18
C MET A 244 5.23 9.47 -19.15
N GLY A 245 6.51 9.14 -19.06
CA GLY A 245 7.41 9.63 -18.00
C GLY A 245 7.08 9.02 -16.64
N GLY A 246 7.96 9.21 -15.66
CA GLY A 246 7.78 8.61 -14.33
C GLY A 246 9.04 8.63 -13.49
N ILE A 247 8.97 7.93 -12.37
CA ILE A 247 10.09 7.75 -11.44
C ILE A 247 10.30 6.26 -11.25
N THR A 248 11.54 5.82 -11.27
CA THR A 248 11.93 4.45 -10.96
C THR A 248 12.80 4.45 -9.70
N SER A 249 12.65 3.40 -8.90
CA SER A 249 13.34 3.23 -7.63
C SER A 249 14.11 1.91 -7.58
N ALA A 250 15.21 1.91 -6.83
CA ALA A 250 15.98 0.74 -6.47
C ALA A 250 16.34 0.80 -5.00
N LEU A 251 16.51 -0.39 -4.42
CA LEU A 251 16.82 -0.57 -3.02
C LEU A 251 18.02 -1.52 -2.90
N PRO A 252 19.04 -1.18 -2.10
CA PRO A 252 20.25 -1.98 -2.01
C PRO A 252 20.02 -3.32 -1.30
N PRO A 253 20.91 -4.32 -1.46
CA PRO A 253 20.75 -5.67 -0.90
C PRO A 253 20.67 -5.71 0.63
N THR A 254 21.28 -4.72 1.29
CA THR A 254 21.22 -4.49 2.74
C THR A 254 20.52 -3.15 2.97
N PRO A 255 19.17 -3.16 3.06
CA PRO A 255 18.39 -1.94 3.19
C PRO A 255 18.57 -1.27 4.55
N GLY A 256 18.48 0.05 4.57
CA GLY A 256 18.45 0.85 5.78
C GLY A 256 17.09 0.82 6.48
N LYS A 257 16.89 1.75 7.41
CA LYS A 257 15.66 1.86 8.20
C LYS A 257 14.48 2.33 7.34
N MET A 258 13.27 1.97 7.75
CA MET A 258 12.04 2.54 7.18
C MET A 258 12.03 4.05 7.38
N VAL A 259 11.52 4.77 6.38
CA VAL A 259 11.38 6.23 6.48
C VAL A 259 9.99 6.62 6.93
N ASN A 260 9.90 7.76 7.60
CA ASN A 260 8.62 8.40 7.92
C ASN A 260 8.10 9.18 6.72
N SER A 261 6.79 9.43 6.71
CA SER A 261 6.16 10.33 5.75
C SER A 261 6.78 11.74 5.84
N GLY A 262 7.04 12.36 4.70
CA GLY A 262 7.71 13.66 4.56
C GLY A 262 9.22 13.58 4.35
N GLN A 263 9.82 12.37 4.35
CA GLN A 263 11.25 12.20 4.07
C GLN A 263 11.63 12.77 2.69
N ARG A 264 12.80 13.40 2.62
CA ARG A 264 13.36 14.00 1.40
C ARG A 264 14.43 13.09 0.77
N PHE A 265 14.38 12.93 -0.54
CA PHE A 265 15.37 12.21 -1.33
C PHE A 265 15.81 13.01 -2.55
N THR A 266 17.00 12.69 -3.06
CA THR A 266 17.46 13.19 -4.36
C THR A 266 16.89 12.33 -5.49
N LEU A 267 16.37 12.99 -6.52
CA LEU A 267 15.93 12.36 -7.76
C LEU A 267 16.97 12.58 -8.85
N TYR A 268 17.63 11.49 -9.23
CA TYR A 268 18.69 11.46 -10.22
C TYR A 268 18.13 11.47 -11.65
N GLU A 269 18.91 11.96 -12.61
CA GLU A 269 18.55 11.89 -14.03
C GLU A 269 18.70 10.46 -14.56
N GLU A 270 19.80 9.80 -14.23
CA GLU A 270 20.14 8.45 -14.70
C GLU A 270 20.48 7.53 -13.51
N PRO A 271 20.23 6.22 -13.61
CA PRO A 271 20.67 5.27 -12.59
C PRO A 271 22.17 4.99 -12.69
N GLU A 272 22.82 4.72 -11.56
CA GLU A 272 24.14 4.10 -11.59
C GLU A 272 24.02 2.61 -11.97
N PRO A 273 24.99 2.03 -12.70
CA PRO A 273 24.92 0.63 -13.15
C PRO A 273 24.74 -0.39 -12.02
N GLU A 274 25.27 -0.11 -10.82
CA GLU A 274 25.15 -0.98 -9.66
C GLU A 274 23.70 -1.10 -9.16
N TRP A 275 22.95 0.00 -9.19
CA TRP A 275 21.57 0.05 -8.68
C TRP A 275 20.65 -0.89 -9.46
N LEU A 276 20.94 -1.10 -10.74
CA LEU A 276 20.20 -1.99 -11.63
C LEU A 276 20.44 -3.49 -11.32
N GLN A 277 21.49 -3.81 -10.56
CA GLN A 277 21.85 -5.18 -10.19
C GLN A 277 21.38 -5.55 -8.77
N TRP A 278 20.88 -4.58 -8.01
CA TRP A 278 20.48 -4.81 -6.63
C TRP A 278 19.28 -5.75 -6.49
N THR A 279 19.45 -6.74 -5.60
CA THR A 279 18.48 -7.80 -5.34
C THR A 279 18.18 -7.93 -3.85
N PRO A 280 17.46 -6.97 -3.24
CA PRO A 280 17.08 -7.10 -1.83
C PRO A 280 16.03 -8.21 -1.66
N HIS A 281 16.22 -9.00 -0.61
CA HIS A 281 15.25 -10.00 -0.15
C HIS A 281 14.49 -9.41 1.05
N LEU A 282 13.36 -8.77 0.76
CA LEU A 282 12.48 -8.13 1.75
C LEU A 282 11.05 -8.63 1.58
N ALA A 283 10.34 -8.75 2.70
CA ALA A 283 8.91 -8.99 2.70
C ALA A 283 8.17 -7.73 2.21
N VAL A 284 7.47 -7.84 1.08
CA VAL A 284 6.56 -6.82 0.55
C VAL A 284 5.14 -7.32 0.75
N ASN A 285 4.22 -6.48 1.26
CA ASN A 285 2.81 -6.73 1.65
C ASN A 285 2.50 -6.89 3.15
N GLN A 286 1.20 -6.72 3.46
CA GLN A 286 0.53 -6.92 4.75
C GLN A 286 0.76 -8.30 5.42
N LEU A 287 1.51 -9.21 4.81
CA LEU A 287 2.04 -10.42 5.48
C LEU A 287 2.89 -10.04 6.71
N VAL A 288 3.46 -8.83 6.71
CA VAL A 288 4.19 -8.23 7.84
C VAL A 288 3.24 -7.63 8.90
N THR A 289 1.97 -7.38 8.59
CA THR A 289 1.00 -6.70 9.48
C THR A 289 0.39 -7.63 10.54
N GLN A 290 0.80 -8.90 10.65
CA GLN A 290 0.76 -9.60 11.94
C GLN A 290 1.94 -9.19 12.82
N ALA A 291 2.25 -7.89 12.84
CA ALA A 291 3.33 -7.29 13.62
C ALA A 291 3.17 -7.48 15.14
N ASN A 292 2.08 -8.09 15.61
CA ASN A 292 1.88 -8.44 17.03
C ASN A 292 2.08 -9.94 17.34
N GLU A 293 2.41 -10.78 16.35
CA GLU A 293 2.52 -12.24 16.54
C GLU A 293 3.83 -12.77 15.93
N ARG A 294 4.96 -12.11 16.22
CA ARG A 294 6.29 -12.63 15.85
C ARG A 294 6.95 -13.31 17.05
N PRO A 295 7.78 -14.34 16.84
CA PRO A 295 8.57 -14.93 17.91
C PRO A 295 9.52 -13.88 18.49
N HIS A 296 9.55 -13.75 19.82
CA HIS A 296 10.48 -12.88 20.52
C HIS A 296 11.72 -13.68 20.91
N SER A 297 12.70 -13.77 20.02
CA SER A 297 13.95 -14.47 20.33
C SER A 297 14.87 -13.56 21.14
N LEU A 298 15.60 -14.16 22.07
CA LEU A 298 16.57 -13.49 22.92
C LEU A 298 17.97 -13.72 22.38
N LEU A 299 18.73 -12.64 22.17
CA LEU A 299 20.14 -12.78 21.84
C LEU A 299 20.89 -13.35 23.06
N ALA A 300 21.60 -14.45 22.85
CA ALA A 300 22.39 -15.12 23.86
C ALA A 300 23.86 -15.20 23.46
N THR A 301 24.74 -15.09 24.45
CA THR A 301 26.18 -15.27 24.30
C THR A 301 26.63 -16.42 25.19
N LEU A 302 27.09 -17.51 24.57
CA LEU A 302 27.73 -18.63 25.25
C LEU A 302 29.22 -18.33 25.40
N ARG A 303 29.74 -18.38 26.63
CA ARG A 303 31.17 -18.20 26.95
C ARG A 303 31.72 -19.46 27.61
N TRP A 304 32.93 -19.86 27.25
CA TRP A 304 33.58 -21.01 27.90
C TRP A 304 35.10 -20.95 27.91
N GLN A 305 35.71 -21.70 28.84
CA GLN A 305 37.14 -21.91 28.87
C GLN A 305 37.51 -23.24 28.21
N PRO A 306 38.34 -23.27 27.17
CA PRO A 306 38.74 -24.52 26.54
C PRO A 306 39.71 -25.33 27.41
N ARG A 307 39.66 -26.64 27.25
CA ARG A 307 40.52 -27.64 27.91
C ARG A 307 41.81 -27.78 27.11
N GLY A 308 42.95 -27.48 27.72
CA GLY A 308 44.26 -27.57 27.07
C GLY A 308 45.42 -27.18 28.00
N PHE A 309 46.64 -27.63 27.66
CA PHE A 309 47.88 -27.33 28.38
C PHE A 309 48.35 -25.87 28.22
N TRP A 310 47.90 -25.21 27.14
CA TRP A 310 48.20 -23.81 26.86
C TRP A 310 47.04 -22.92 27.31
N ARG A 311 47.32 -21.77 27.93
CA ARG A 311 46.33 -20.71 28.23
C ARG A 311 45.75 -20.13 26.92
N TRP A 312 44.77 -20.81 26.34
CA TRP A 312 43.87 -20.19 25.38
C TRP A 312 42.91 -19.27 26.13
N GLY A 313 42.64 -18.11 25.54
CA GLY A 313 41.65 -17.16 26.06
C GLY A 313 40.25 -17.77 26.10
N GLU A 314 39.38 -17.12 26.85
CA GLU A 314 37.96 -17.42 26.86
C GLU A 314 37.39 -17.38 25.43
N LYS A 315 36.59 -18.39 25.09
CA LYS A 315 35.91 -18.48 23.80
C LYS A 315 34.47 -18.02 23.99
N GLN A 316 33.90 -17.42 22.96
CA GLN A 316 32.50 -17.01 22.95
C GLN A 316 31.82 -17.35 21.62
N ARG A 317 30.51 -17.53 21.68
CA ARG A 317 29.62 -17.73 20.53
C ARG A 317 28.31 -16.99 20.79
N GLN A 318 27.72 -16.41 19.76
CA GLN A 318 26.42 -15.75 19.83
C GLN A 318 25.39 -16.50 19.02
N GLY A 319 24.14 -16.41 19.47
CA GLY A 319 22.99 -16.97 18.77
C GLY A 319 21.69 -16.58 19.46
N TRP A 320 20.59 -16.75 18.74
CA TRP A 320 19.25 -16.43 19.22
C TRP A 320 18.61 -17.66 19.88
N LEU A 321 17.87 -17.43 20.97
CA LEU A 321 17.12 -18.44 21.71
C LEU A 321 15.66 -18.02 21.84
N LEU A 322 14.73 -18.93 21.58
CA LEU A 322 13.31 -18.68 21.69
C LEU A 322 12.77 -19.13 23.06
N PRO A 323 12.16 -18.24 23.86
CA PRO A 323 11.44 -18.63 25.06
C PRO A 323 10.22 -19.48 24.73
N VAL A 324 10.10 -20.60 25.43
CA VAL A 324 9.04 -21.58 25.23
C VAL A 324 8.55 -22.13 26.57
N GLN A 325 7.39 -22.78 26.62
CA GLN A 325 6.79 -23.20 27.90
C GLN A 325 7.72 -24.07 28.78
N SER A 326 8.59 -24.87 28.15
CA SER A 326 9.52 -25.77 28.82
C SER A 326 10.93 -25.19 29.05
N GLY A 327 11.18 -23.93 28.68
CA GLY A 327 12.49 -23.28 28.84
C GLY A 327 12.94 -22.47 27.62
N LEU A 328 14.22 -22.57 27.26
CA LEU A 328 14.78 -21.88 26.10
C LEU A 328 15.06 -22.88 24.98
N LEU A 329 14.45 -22.67 23.80
CA LEU A 329 14.68 -23.44 22.59
C LEU A 329 15.73 -22.74 21.72
N GLY A 330 16.64 -23.50 21.13
CA GLY A 330 17.57 -22.94 20.15
C GLY A 330 18.58 -23.95 19.63
N PRO A 331 19.65 -23.47 18.97
CA PRO A 331 20.74 -24.31 18.50
C PRO A 331 21.39 -25.10 19.65
N ALA A 332 21.60 -26.40 19.45
CA ALA A 332 22.16 -27.27 20.49
C ALA A 332 23.56 -26.82 20.93
N ASP A 333 24.33 -26.27 20.02
CA ASP A 333 25.67 -25.75 20.24
C ASP A 333 25.71 -24.42 21.01
N MET A 334 24.55 -23.82 21.31
CA MET A 334 24.37 -22.72 22.25
C MET A 334 23.92 -23.17 23.64
N LEU A 335 23.20 -24.29 23.73
CA LEU A 335 22.54 -24.75 24.97
C LEU A 335 23.23 -25.95 25.63
N VAL A 336 24.19 -26.57 24.94
CA VAL A 336 25.01 -27.67 25.45
C VAL A 336 26.47 -27.22 25.59
N PRO A 337 27.13 -27.47 26.73
CA PRO A 337 28.55 -27.20 26.90
C PRO A 337 29.39 -27.85 25.79
N PRO A 338 30.31 -27.10 25.15
CA PRO A 338 31.21 -27.67 24.15
C PRO A 338 32.04 -28.82 24.73
N THR A 339 32.29 -29.86 23.95
CA THR A 339 33.06 -31.05 24.39
C THR A 339 34.49 -30.71 24.82
N ASN A 340 35.04 -29.61 24.30
CA ASN A 340 36.35 -29.09 24.66
C ASN A 340 36.32 -28.10 25.83
N ALA A 341 35.17 -27.85 26.47
CA ALA A 341 35.10 -26.95 27.62
C ALA A 341 35.68 -27.61 28.89
N LYS A 342 36.26 -26.80 29.77
CA LYS A 342 36.54 -27.22 31.14
C LYS A 342 35.21 -27.42 31.88
N ALA A 343 35.20 -28.34 32.84
CA ALA A 343 34.03 -28.55 33.70
C ALA A 343 33.60 -27.23 34.36
N GLU A 344 32.29 -26.97 34.38
CA GLU A 344 31.67 -25.79 35.01
C GLU A 344 32.20 -24.44 34.52
N SER A 345 32.66 -24.39 33.26
CA SER A 345 33.18 -23.15 32.65
C SER A 345 32.28 -22.55 31.58
N SER A 346 31.14 -23.18 31.27
CA SER A 346 30.24 -22.76 30.20
C SER A 346 29.10 -21.92 30.75
N TYR A 347 29.11 -20.62 30.45
CA TYR A 347 28.09 -19.68 30.90
C TYR A 347 27.31 -19.13 29.70
N LEU A 348 25.99 -19.21 29.78
CA LEU A 348 25.07 -18.62 28.81
C LEU A 348 24.54 -17.31 29.37
N LYS A 349 24.83 -16.20 28.69
CA LYS A 349 24.30 -14.89 29.04
C LYS A 349 23.22 -14.48 28.06
N THR A 350 22.05 -14.05 28.54
CA THR A 350 20.98 -13.49 27.70
C THR A 350 20.27 -12.36 28.45
N GLY A 351 20.31 -11.13 27.93
CA GLY A 351 19.88 -9.95 28.69
C GLY A 351 20.64 -9.81 30.03
N GLU A 352 19.90 -9.74 31.13
CA GLU A 352 20.42 -9.74 32.51
C GLU A 352 20.66 -11.15 33.08
N LEU A 353 20.22 -12.18 32.36
CA LEU A 353 20.34 -13.57 32.75
C LEU A 353 21.77 -14.08 32.52
N GLU A 354 22.32 -14.80 33.49
CA GLU A 354 23.57 -15.56 33.34
C GLU A 354 23.38 -16.94 33.95
N ILE A 355 23.44 -17.98 33.11
CA ILE A 355 23.20 -19.38 33.50
C ILE A 355 24.47 -20.20 33.30
N LEU A 356 24.87 -20.95 34.33
CA LEU A 356 25.87 -22.00 34.18
C LEU A 356 25.25 -23.20 33.45
N LEU A 357 25.73 -23.51 32.25
CA LEU A 357 25.26 -24.64 31.47
C LEU A 357 25.81 -25.95 32.04
N GLY A 358 24.90 -26.85 32.41
CA GLY A 358 25.18 -28.24 32.76
C GLY A 358 24.65 -29.21 31.70
N ASN A 359 24.53 -30.49 32.06
CA ASN A 359 24.02 -31.54 31.18
C ASN A 359 22.49 -31.71 31.25
N GLN A 360 21.76 -30.60 31.35
CA GLN A 360 20.31 -30.59 31.58
C GLN A 360 19.49 -30.35 30.31
N ALA A 361 20.13 -29.88 29.22
CA ALA A 361 19.45 -29.60 27.98
C ALA A 361 18.93 -30.90 27.32
N LYS A 362 17.66 -30.88 26.90
CA LYS A 362 17.04 -31.97 26.14
C LYS A 362 17.33 -31.77 24.65
N MET A 363 18.00 -32.74 24.04
CA MET A 363 18.46 -32.68 22.66
C MET A 363 17.40 -33.15 21.66
N TYR A 364 17.32 -32.44 20.52
CA TYR A 364 16.47 -32.73 19.37
C TYR A 364 17.28 -32.53 18.08
N GLY A 365 18.16 -33.48 17.77
CA GLY A 365 19.08 -33.36 16.63
C GLY A 365 20.06 -32.19 16.83
N ASN A 366 19.96 -31.17 15.98
CA ASN A 366 20.78 -29.96 16.07
C ASN A 366 20.15 -28.86 16.94
N LEU A 367 18.97 -29.09 17.50
CA LEU A 367 18.30 -28.20 18.44
C LEU A 367 18.35 -28.77 19.84
N ALA A 368 18.19 -27.90 20.83
CA ALA A 368 18.02 -28.32 22.22
C ALA A 368 17.01 -27.41 22.93
N ILE A 369 16.45 -27.93 24.01
CA ILE A 369 15.67 -27.15 24.97
C ILE A 369 16.40 -27.18 26.30
N PHE A 370 16.81 -26.01 26.78
CA PHE A 370 17.37 -25.87 28.11
C PHE A 370 16.25 -25.54 29.12
N PRO A 371 15.98 -26.42 30.10
CA PRO A 371 14.90 -26.22 31.05
C PRO A 371 15.21 -25.03 31.97
N TYR A 372 14.41 -23.97 31.87
CA TYR A 372 14.59 -22.76 32.65
C TYR A 372 13.26 -22.04 32.84
N LEU A 373 12.95 -21.61 34.07
CA LEU A 373 11.76 -20.82 34.33
C LEU A 373 12.07 -19.35 34.04
N HIS A 374 11.33 -18.74 33.12
CA HIS A 374 11.54 -17.36 32.70
C HIS A 374 10.25 -16.55 32.73
N ASP A 375 10.39 -15.22 32.81
CA ASP A 375 9.27 -14.28 32.80
C ASP A 375 8.87 -13.83 31.37
N TYR A 376 9.60 -14.29 30.34
CA TYR A 376 9.27 -14.01 28.94
C TYR A 376 7.98 -14.73 28.51
N ALA A 377 7.18 -14.09 27.65
CA ALA A 377 6.00 -14.71 27.05
C ALA A 377 6.43 -15.89 26.16
N PRO A 378 6.06 -17.14 26.48
CA PRO A 378 6.50 -18.29 25.72
C PRO A 378 5.80 -18.36 24.37
N TRP A 379 6.56 -18.67 23.32
CA TRP A 379 5.99 -18.96 22.03
C TRP A 379 5.24 -20.30 22.05
N THR A 380 4.06 -20.35 21.43
CA THR A 380 3.15 -21.53 21.48
C THR A 380 2.67 -22.00 20.11
N ARG A 381 2.83 -21.21 19.04
CA ARG A 381 2.27 -21.52 17.72
C ARG A 381 3.30 -22.17 16.83
N GLN A 382 3.15 -23.45 16.59
CA GLN A 382 4.10 -24.22 15.79
C GLN A 382 3.41 -25.36 15.08
N ARG A 383 4.05 -25.85 14.02
CA ARG A 383 3.64 -27.09 13.37
C ARG A 383 4.84 -27.80 12.74
N PRO A 384 4.78 -29.14 12.63
CA PRO A 384 5.71 -29.86 11.79
C PRO A 384 5.44 -29.54 10.31
N VAL A 385 6.49 -29.56 9.50
CA VAL A 385 6.42 -29.36 8.05
C VAL A 385 7.35 -30.36 7.38
N LEU A 386 6.93 -30.86 6.21
CA LEU A 386 7.72 -31.83 5.43
C LEU A 386 8.28 -31.23 4.14
N THR A 387 7.53 -30.32 3.52
CA THR A 387 7.89 -29.68 2.24
C THR A 387 8.22 -28.21 2.44
N PRO A 388 9.26 -27.69 1.76
CA PRO A 388 9.55 -26.26 1.79
C PRO A 388 8.34 -25.40 1.43
N GLU A 389 8.21 -24.30 2.16
CA GLU A 389 7.19 -23.27 1.94
C GLU A 389 7.82 -21.90 2.16
N ASP A 390 7.10 -20.83 1.80
CA ASP A 390 7.57 -19.46 2.00
C ASP A 390 7.70 -19.16 3.49
N THR A 391 8.85 -18.62 3.91
CA THR A 391 9.13 -18.32 5.30
C THR A 391 9.56 -16.87 5.52
N LEU A 392 9.34 -16.43 6.76
CA LEU A 392 9.96 -15.26 7.35
C LEU A 392 10.99 -15.74 8.37
N ILE A 393 12.26 -15.37 8.16
CA ILE A 393 13.30 -15.56 9.16
C ILE A 393 13.31 -14.35 10.09
N VAL A 394 13.13 -14.59 11.39
CA VAL A 394 12.93 -13.57 12.42
C VAL A 394 13.95 -13.78 13.55
N THR A 395 14.67 -12.73 13.90
CA THR A 395 15.59 -12.70 15.05
C THR A 395 14.89 -12.06 16.26
N ASP A 396 14.93 -10.74 16.36
CA ASP A 396 14.20 -9.93 17.34
C ASP A 396 12.91 -9.35 16.72
N PHE A 397 11.99 -8.91 17.57
CA PHE A 397 10.83 -8.12 17.20
C PHE A 397 11.19 -6.81 16.48
N ASN A 398 12.32 -6.20 16.85
CA ASN A 398 12.74 -4.90 16.30
C ASN A 398 13.54 -5.02 15.00
N GLU A 399 14.04 -6.22 14.67
CA GLU A 399 14.77 -6.46 13.43
C GLU A 399 13.82 -6.91 12.32
N GLU A 400 14.13 -6.55 11.08
CA GLU A 400 13.26 -6.89 9.97
C GLU A 400 13.38 -8.35 9.57
N ALA A 401 12.22 -9.00 9.48
CA ALA A 401 12.14 -10.36 9.02
C ALA A 401 12.61 -10.48 7.56
N ARG A 402 13.41 -11.51 7.27
CA ARG A 402 13.85 -11.83 5.90
C ARG A 402 12.86 -12.79 5.27
N PHE A 403 12.31 -12.40 4.12
CA PHE A 403 11.43 -13.26 3.34
C PHE A 403 12.25 -14.20 2.45
N ILE A 404 11.94 -15.49 2.53
CA ILE A 404 12.59 -16.54 1.75
C ILE A 404 11.49 -17.36 1.09
N THR A 405 11.57 -17.50 -0.23
CA THR A 405 10.63 -18.32 -0.99
C THR A 405 10.96 -19.81 -0.85
N ALA A 406 9.95 -20.66 -1.00
CA ALA A 406 10.08 -22.11 -0.95
C ALA A 406 11.18 -22.66 -1.89
N ASP A 407 11.38 -22.02 -3.05
CA ASP A 407 12.34 -22.45 -4.09
C ASP A 407 13.81 -22.33 -3.67
N HIS A 408 14.13 -21.56 -2.63
CA HIS A 408 15.49 -21.41 -2.10
C HIS A 408 15.86 -22.48 -1.06
N TYR A 409 14.97 -23.45 -0.85
CA TYR A 409 15.17 -24.55 0.07
C TYR A 409 15.36 -25.87 -0.66
N GLN A 410 16.39 -26.60 -0.27
CA GLN A 410 16.54 -28.01 -0.60
C GLN A 410 16.15 -28.85 0.62
N ALA A 411 15.03 -29.57 0.51
CA ALA A 411 14.57 -30.45 1.57
C ALA A 411 15.57 -31.58 1.83
N LYS A 412 15.96 -31.75 3.09
CA LYS A 412 16.74 -32.87 3.62
C LYS A 412 15.99 -33.46 4.81
N GLU A 413 16.41 -34.63 5.26
CA GLU A 413 15.80 -35.28 6.42
C GLU A 413 16.04 -34.43 7.69
N GLY A 414 14.97 -33.87 8.26
CA GLY A 414 15.00 -33.06 9.48
C GLY A 414 15.45 -31.60 9.33
N TYR A 415 15.83 -31.15 8.13
CA TYR A 415 16.19 -29.75 7.89
C TYR A 415 16.03 -29.35 6.42
N TRP A 416 15.91 -28.06 6.15
CA TRP A 416 15.99 -27.51 4.80
C TRP A 416 17.30 -26.77 4.62
N LEU A 417 18.08 -27.14 3.61
CA LEU A 417 19.31 -26.44 3.25
C LEU A 417 18.97 -25.21 2.43
N LEU A 418 19.56 -24.08 2.77
CA LEU A 418 19.33 -22.81 2.11
C LEU A 418 20.35 -22.57 0.99
N ASP A 419 19.92 -21.96 -0.13
CA ASP A 419 20.85 -21.52 -1.17
C ASP A 419 21.86 -20.50 -0.62
N ALA A 420 23.14 -20.70 -0.96
CA ALA A 420 24.26 -19.85 -0.51
C ALA A 420 24.22 -18.40 -1.05
N ILE A 421 23.28 -18.08 -1.94
CA ILE A 421 23.12 -16.75 -2.53
C ILE A 421 22.43 -15.78 -1.55
N LEU A 422 21.68 -16.30 -0.57
CA LEU A 422 20.95 -15.46 0.38
C LEU A 422 21.88 -14.86 1.44
N PRO A 423 21.69 -13.58 1.82
CA PRO A 423 22.56 -12.88 2.77
C PRO A 423 22.24 -13.27 4.23
N ILE A 424 22.43 -14.55 4.58
CA ILE A 424 22.30 -15.06 5.95
C ILE A 424 23.67 -15.45 6.47
N ASP A 425 24.20 -14.62 7.37
CA ASP A 425 25.47 -14.83 8.04
C ASP A 425 25.29 -15.36 9.48
N SER A 426 26.39 -15.48 10.22
CA SER A 426 26.40 -16.00 11.59
C SER A 426 25.56 -15.19 12.59
N HIS A 427 25.16 -13.95 12.27
CA HIS A 427 24.25 -13.16 13.11
C HIS A 427 22.85 -13.78 13.21
N TRP A 428 22.43 -14.52 12.18
CA TRP A 428 21.13 -15.18 12.09
C TRP A 428 21.12 -16.57 12.74
N HIS A 429 22.24 -17.00 13.33
CA HIS A 429 22.32 -18.29 14.01
C HIS A 429 21.33 -18.34 15.19
N GLY A 430 20.37 -19.25 15.15
CA GLY A 430 19.27 -19.37 16.10
C GLY A 430 18.00 -18.60 15.75
N ALA A 431 17.96 -17.89 14.62
CA ALA A 431 16.77 -17.16 14.19
C ALA A 431 15.58 -18.10 13.95
N CYS A 432 14.37 -17.62 14.19
CA CYS A 432 13.13 -18.36 13.99
C CYS A 432 12.72 -18.36 12.51
N ALA A 433 12.42 -19.53 11.94
CA ALA A 433 11.77 -19.63 10.64
C ALA A 433 10.26 -19.81 10.84
N VAL A 434 9.48 -18.85 10.35
CA VAL A 434 8.02 -18.78 10.50
C VAL A 434 7.36 -18.92 9.14
N ALA A 435 6.37 -19.80 9.02
CA ALA A 435 5.62 -19.97 7.78
C ALA A 435 4.79 -18.72 7.46
N VAL A 436 4.88 -18.25 6.21
CA VAL A 436 4.14 -17.07 5.73
C VAL A 436 2.64 -17.35 5.62
N SER A 437 2.27 -18.60 5.40
CA SER A 437 0.90 -19.07 5.19
C SER A 437 0.00 -18.92 6.42
N ASP A 438 0.54 -19.17 7.62
CA ASP A 438 -0.25 -19.26 8.86
C ASP A 438 0.47 -18.74 10.11
N GLY A 439 1.68 -18.19 9.99
CA GLY A 439 2.43 -17.59 11.10
C GLY A 439 2.96 -18.60 12.12
N HIS A 440 2.94 -19.91 11.83
CA HIS A 440 3.48 -20.91 12.75
C HIS A 440 5.00 -20.98 12.65
N LEU A 441 5.66 -21.20 13.79
CA LEU A 441 7.07 -21.55 13.83
C LEU A 441 7.25 -22.96 13.25
N ILE A 442 8.15 -23.09 12.29
CA ILE A 442 8.42 -24.35 11.58
C ILE A 442 9.83 -24.87 11.81
N GLY A 443 10.76 -23.99 12.18
CA GLY A 443 12.16 -24.36 12.41
C GLY A 443 13.01 -23.24 12.97
N ILE A 444 14.27 -23.57 13.21
CA ILE A 444 15.31 -22.66 13.71
C ILE A 444 16.47 -22.65 12.70
N VAL A 445 16.96 -21.46 12.36
CA VAL A 445 18.12 -21.26 11.49
C VAL A 445 19.39 -21.68 12.22
N ILE A 446 20.19 -22.53 11.60
CA ILE A 446 21.53 -22.89 12.03
C ILE A 446 22.50 -22.50 10.93
N VAL A 447 23.46 -21.67 11.29
CA VAL A 447 24.58 -21.26 10.44
C VAL A 447 25.81 -22.04 10.88
N ASP A 448 26.35 -22.88 9.99
CA ASP A 448 27.53 -23.72 10.21
C ASP A 448 28.56 -23.46 9.11
N GLY A 449 29.49 -22.53 9.38
CA GLY A 449 30.42 -22.02 8.37
C GLY A 449 29.69 -21.30 7.24
N GLU A 450 29.82 -21.81 6.01
CA GLU A 450 29.14 -21.28 4.82
C GLU A 450 27.76 -21.91 4.58
N GLN A 451 27.38 -22.94 5.35
CA GLN A 451 26.10 -23.61 5.18
C GLN A 451 25.05 -23.04 6.13
N VAL A 452 23.94 -22.62 5.55
CA VAL A 452 22.76 -22.16 6.29
C VAL A 452 21.67 -23.20 6.13
N LYS A 453 21.07 -23.64 7.25
CA LYS A 453 19.98 -24.61 7.26
C LYS A 453 18.88 -24.18 8.21
N VAL A 454 17.63 -24.43 7.85
CA VAL A 454 16.48 -24.35 8.76
C VAL A 454 16.26 -25.74 9.31
N VAL A 455 16.57 -25.96 10.59
CA VAL A 455 16.29 -27.23 11.26
C VAL A 455 14.85 -27.25 11.71
N LEU A 456 14.11 -28.24 11.24
CA LEU A 456 12.67 -28.33 11.44
C LEU A 456 12.36 -28.73 12.88
N LEU A 457 11.25 -28.20 13.40
CA LEU A 457 10.80 -28.58 14.73
C LEU A 457 10.32 -30.03 14.75
N PRO A 458 10.62 -30.79 15.82
CA PRO A 458 10.07 -32.11 16.01
C PRO A 458 8.55 -32.04 16.23
N GLU A 459 7.81 -33.09 15.87
CA GLU A 459 6.34 -33.14 16.01
C GLU A 459 5.84 -32.92 17.44
N LYS A 460 6.67 -33.19 18.47
CA LYS A 460 6.38 -32.98 19.90
C LYS A 460 7.67 -32.66 20.67
N TRP A 461 7.61 -31.72 21.63
CA TRP A 461 8.70 -31.43 22.58
C TRP A 461 8.26 -31.37 24.03
#